data_AF-A0A8J7XM84-F1
#
_entry.id   AF-A0A8J7XM84-F1
#
_cell.length_a   1.000
_cell.length_b   1.000
_cell.length_c   1.000
_cell.angle_alpha   90.00
_cell.angle_beta   90.00
_cell.angle_gamma   90.00
#
_symmetry.space_group_name_H-M   'P 1'
#
loop_
_entity.id
_entity.type
_entity.pdbx_description
1 polymer ?
#
loop_
_entity_poly.entity_id
_entity_poly.type
_entity_poly.pdbx_seq_one_letter_code
_entity_poly.pdbx_strand_id
1 'polypeptide(L)' 'VGMPKSIDFKNTKSLGLRLVTILAEDQLNGTIRVDRTEGTEVHITFGVD' A
#
# COMPACT_ATOMS: atom_id res chain seq x y z
N VAL A 1 -2.59 -12.64 -13.56
CA VAL A 1 -1.48 -12.63 -12.58
C VAL A 1 -1.55 -11.30 -11.83
N GLY A 2 -1.54 -11.30 -10.49
CA GLY A 2 -1.70 -10.08 -9.69
C GLY A 2 -1.92 -10.39 -8.20
N MET A 3 -1.91 -9.36 -7.35
CA MET A 3 -2.17 -9.47 -5.93
C MET A 3 -3.62 -9.94 -5.68
N PRO A 4 -3.84 -11.01 -4.89
CA PRO A 4 -5.19 -11.49 -4.58
C PRO A 4 -6.05 -10.40 -3.92
N LYS A 5 -7.34 -10.35 -4.28
CA LYS A 5 -8.32 -9.44 -3.64
C LYS A 5 -8.44 -9.66 -2.13
N SER A 6 -8.11 -10.85 -1.64
CA SER A 6 -8.11 -11.23 -0.22
C SER A 6 -6.94 -10.65 0.56
N ILE A 7 -5.91 -10.09 -0.09
CA ILE A 7 -4.83 -9.39 0.61
C ILE A 7 -5.32 -7.99 0.99
N ASP A 8 -5.62 -7.84 2.27
CA ASP A 8 -5.72 -6.54 2.93
C ASP A 8 -4.31 -6.07 3.30
N PHE A 9 -3.77 -5.11 2.54
CA PHE A 9 -2.40 -4.61 2.75
C PHE A 9 -2.27 -3.75 4.01
N LYS A 10 -3.37 -3.21 4.57
CA LYS A 10 -3.35 -2.44 5.82
C LYS A 10 -3.28 -3.37 7.03
N ASN A 11 -3.96 -4.52 6.96
CA ASN A 11 -4.00 -5.52 8.05
C ASN A 11 -3.24 -6.81 7.73
N THR A 12 -2.30 -6.74 6.80
CA THR A 12 -1.54 -7.91 6.32
C THR A 12 -0.64 -8.50 7.39
N LYS A 13 -0.51 -9.84 7.38
CA LYS A 13 0.48 -10.56 8.18
C LYS A 13 1.89 -10.52 7.57
N SER A 14 2.04 -9.99 6.35
CA SER A 14 3.33 -9.82 5.71
C SER A 14 4.11 -8.70 6.38
N LEU A 15 5.32 -9.00 6.85
CA LEU A 15 6.22 -8.00 7.43
C LEU A 15 6.53 -6.87 6.42
N GLY A 16 6.78 -7.23 5.15
CA GLY A 16 7.16 -6.25 4.13
C GLY A 16 6.06 -5.23 3.84
N LEU A 17 4.82 -5.69 3.66
CA LEU A 17 3.69 -4.78 3.43
C LEU A 17 3.39 -3.94 4.68
N ARG A 18 3.56 -4.50 5.89
CA ARG A 18 3.45 -3.75 7.13
C ARG A 18 4.49 -2.62 7.22
N LEU A 19 5.74 -2.88 6.82
CA LEU A 19 6.80 -1.86 6.78
C LEU A 19 6.46 -0.74 5.81
N VAL A 20 5.95 -1.07 4.61
CA VAL A 20 5.53 -0.06 3.63
C VAL A 20 4.44 0.86 4.21
N THR A 21 3.43 0.30 4.88
CA THR A 21 2.37 1.07 5.52
C THR A 21 2.92 2.01 6.60
N ILE A 22 3.79 1.51 7.49
CA ILE A 22 4.41 2.33 8.54
C ILE A 22 5.20 3.51 7.96
N LEU A 23 6.03 3.25 6.95
CA LEU A 23 6.87 4.30 6.37
C LEU A 23 6.04 5.33 5.61
N ALA A 24 5.09 4.89 4.78
CA ALA A 24 4.36 5.80 3.93
C ALA A 24 3.21 6.53 4.65
N GLU A 25 2.34 5.82 5.36
CA GLU A 25 1.16 6.41 6.00
C GLU A 25 1.52 7.02 7.37
N ASP A 26 2.25 6.30 8.22
CA ASP A 26 2.46 6.73 9.62
C ASP A 26 3.61 7.75 9.79
N GLN A 27 4.69 7.66 9.01
CA GLN A 27 5.86 8.54 9.16
C GLN A 27 5.92 9.70 8.17
N LEU A 28 5.40 9.50 6.96
CA LEU A 28 5.48 10.49 5.88
C LEU A 28 4.13 11.13 5.55
N ASN A 29 3.09 10.85 6.36
CA ASN A 29 1.72 11.33 6.17
C ASN A 29 1.20 11.13 4.73
N GLY A 30 1.67 10.08 4.08
CA GLY A 30 1.27 9.70 2.73
C GLY A 30 -0.02 8.88 2.72
N THR A 31 -0.49 8.58 1.52
CA THR A 31 -1.65 7.69 1.32
C THR A 31 -1.28 6.59 0.34
N ILE A 32 -1.72 5.35 0.63
CA ILE A 32 -1.53 4.21 -0.26
C ILE A 32 -2.87 3.80 -0.89
N ARG A 33 -2.89 3.66 -2.21
CA ARG A 33 -4.00 3.04 -2.98
C ARG A 33 -3.48 1.89 -3.82
N VAL A 34 -4.31 0.86 -3.99
CA VAL A 34 -3.99 -0.31 -4.81
C VAL A 34 -5.03 -0.43 -5.92
N ASP A 35 -4.58 -0.35 -7.17
CA ASP A 35 -5.39 -0.66 -8.36
C ASP A 35 -5.13 -2.10 -8.79
N ARG A 36 -6.21 -2.82 -9.13
CA ARG A 36 -6.19 -4.23 -9.53
C ARG A 36 -6.90 -4.49 -10.86
N THR A 37 -7.15 -3.44 -11.65
CA THR A 37 -7.84 -3.53 -12.94
C THR A 37 -7.01 -4.27 -13.99
N GLU A 38 -5.75 -3.84 -14.20
CA GLU A 38 -4.82 -4.42 -15.19
C GLU A 38 -3.56 -5.00 -14.51
N GLY A 39 -3.76 -5.84 -13.48
CA GLY A 39 -2.67 -6.43 -12.71
C GLY A 39 -2.62 -5.91 -11.28
N THR A 40 -1.50 -5.33 -10.86
CA THR A 40 -1.40 -4.71 -9.52
C THR A 40 -0.53 -3.48 -9.59
N GLU A 41 -1.16 -2.33 -9.35
CA GLU A 41 -0.49 -1.06 -9.20
C GLU A 41 -0.62 -0.59 -7.75
N VAL A 42 0.47 -0.06 -7.21
CA VAL A 42 0.49 0.54 -5.87
C VAL A 42 0.84 2.01 -6.04
N HIS A 43 -0.12 2.87 -5.72
CA HIS A 43 -0.01 4.31 -5.78
C HIS A 43 0.27 4.83 -4.36
N ILE A 44 1.40 5.51 -4.18
CA ILE A 44 1.77 6.15 -2.92
C ILE A 44 1.89 7.65 -3.17
N THR A 45 1.09 8.45 -2.47
CA THR A 45 1.06 9.91 -2.63
C THR A 45 1.49 10.57 -1.34
N PHE A 46 2.46 11.48 -1.44
CA PHE A 46 2.94 12.31 -0.35
C PHE A 46 2.48 13.76 -0.59
N GLY A 47 2.06 14.44 0.47
CA GLY A 47 1.79 15.87 0.40
C GLY A 47 3.06 16.66 0.08
N VAL A 48 2.90 17.80 -0.59
CA VAL A 48 3.94 18.81 -0.72
C VAL A 48 3.49 19.99 0.12
N ASP A 49 4.30 20.34 1.11
CA ASP A 49 4.17 21.60 1.86
C ASP A 49 4.60 22.80 0.99
#